data_AF-A0A6H5GMT5-F1
#
_entry.id   AF-A0A6H5GMT5-F1
#
_cell.length_a   1.000
_cell.length_b   1.000
_cell.length_c   1.000
_cell.angle_alpha   90.00
_cell.angle_beta   90.00
_cell.angle_gamma   90.00
#
_symmetry.space_group_name_H-M   'P 1'
#
loop_
_entity.id
_entity.type
_entity.pdbx_description
1 polymer ?
#
loop_
_entity_poly.entity_id
_entity_poly.type
_entity_poly.pdbx_seq_one_letter_code
_entity_poly.pdbx_strand_id
1 'polypeptide(L)'
;MPDSPVSGSQEPRSQLGVMTSPPRELDEPFEDEAELIGGADDNAQPIDEEEGDGEELFGDNMEADYRPNPVLDRYDDRDLDDEDYDNIDVADRLAAEMALQERDEREGRRRGDRDLLYGTRSKFADFVEEVVESFWENE
;
A
#
# COMPACT_ATOMS: atom_id res chain seq x y z
N MET A 1 -6.81 -34.66 22.84
CA MET A 1 -6.99 -34.16 21.46
C MET A 1 -8.33 -34.68 20.96
N PRO A 2 -9.28 -33.80 20.60
CA PRO A 2 -10.44 -34.18 19.79
C PRO A 2 -10.26 -33.74 18.32
N ASP A 3 -10.66 -34.64 17.42
CA ASP A 3 -10.52 -34.56 15.96
C ASP A 3 -11.41 -33.48 15.30
N SER A 4 -10.85 -32.78 14.32
CA SER A 4 -11.59 -31.89 13.40
C SER A 4 -12.23 -32.69 12.25
N PRO A 5 -13.51 -32.48 11.90
CA PRO A 5 -14.10 -33.12 10.74
C PRO A 5 -13.62 -32.46 9.44
N VAL A 6 -13.07 -33.27 8.54
CA VAL A 6 -12.88 -32.91 7.13
C VAL A 6 -14.23 -32.99 6.43
N SER A 7 -14.70 -31.88 5.85
CA SER A 7 -15.78 -31.90 4.87
C SER A 7 -15.42 -30.93 3.76
N GLY A 8 -15.02 -31.50 2.63
CA GLY A 8 -14.71 -30.74 1.43
C GLY A 8 -15.97 -30.32 0.69
N SER A 9 -15.94 -29.09 0.19
CA SER A 9 -16.61 -28.68 -1.04
C SER A 9 -15.81 -27.53 -1.64
N GLN A 10 -15.31 -27.76 -2.84
CA GLN A 10 -14.68 -26.76 -3.71
C GLN A 10 -15.61 -25.56 -3.92
N GLU A 11 -15.17 -24.38 -3.53
CA GLU A 11 -15.57 -23.12 -4.13
C GLU A 11 -14.32 -22.57 -4.83
N PRO A 12 -14.32 -22.33 -6.15
CA PRO A 12 -13.24 -21.57 -6.76
C PRO A 12 -13.29 -20.17 -6.14
N ARG A 13 -12.22 -19.76 -5.44
CA ARG A 13 -12.05 -18.38 -4.97
C ARG A 13 -11.93 -17.44 -6.17
N SER A 14 -13.04 -17.14 -6.83
CA SER A 14 -13.15 -16.10 -7.85
C SER A 14 -13.51 -14.79 -7.18
N GLN A 15 -12.58 -14.27 -6.37
CA GLN A 15 -12.62 -12.89 -5.89
C GLN A 15 -11.18 -12.35 -5.84
N LEU A 16 -10.50 -12.35 -6.99
CA LEU A 16 -9.69 -11.17 -7.28
C LEU A 16 -10.71 -10.04 -7.39
N GLY A 17 -10.84 -9.23 -6.33
CA GLY A 17 -11.54 -7.96 -6.42
C GLY A 17 -11.04 -7.22 -7.66
N VAL A 18 -11.95 -6.59 -8.40
CA VAL A 18 -11.62 -5.76 -9.55
C VAL A 18 -10.51 -4.81 -9.10
N MET A 19 -9.27 -5.10 -9.51
CA MET A 19 -8.15 -4.24 -9.17
C MET A 19 -8.45 -2.89 -9.80
N THR A 20 -8.69 -1.89 -8.96
CA THR A 20 -9.01 -0.53 -9.40
C THR A 20 -7.77 0.19 -9.93
N SER A 21 -6.60 -0.41 -9.76
CA SER A 21 -5.35 0.02 -10.37
C SER A 21 -5.17 -0.71 -11.70
N PRO A 22 -4.83 -0.01 -12.79
CA PRO A 22 -4.37 -0.63 -14.02
C PRO A 22 -3.27 -1.67 -13.72
N PRO A 23 -3.17 -2.77 -14.49
CA PRO A 23 -2.04 -3.68 -14.39
C PRO A 23 -0.76 -2.84 -14.50
N ARG A 24 0.13 -2.96 -13.51
CA ARG A 24 1.46 -2.38 -13.65
C ARG A 24 2.19 -3.23 -14.69
N GLU A 25 2.42 -2.68 -15.88
CA GLU A 25 3.40 -3.24 -16.80
C GLU A 25 4.77 -3.05 -16.12
N LEU A 26 5.22 -4.10 -15.42
CA LEU A 26 6.56 -4.17 -14.85
C LEU A 26 7.52 -4.39 -16.04
N ASP A 27 7.80 -3.31 -16.78
CA ASP A 27 8.76 -3.32 -17.88
C ASP A 27 10.19 -3.57 -17.41
N GLU A 28 10.43 -3.39 -16.11
CA GLU A 28 11.70 -3.59 -15.46
C GLU A 28 11.68 -4.87 -14.62
N PRO A 29 12.72 -5.73 -14.73
CA PRO A 29 12.90 -6.78 -13.73
C PRO A 29 12.97 -6.11 -12.36
N PHE A 30 12.45 -6.79 -11.33
CA PHE A 30 12.55 -6.29 -9.96
C PHE A 30 13.99 -5.83 -9.69
N GLU A 31 14.15 -4.59 -9.23
CA GLU A 31 15.43 -4.08 -8.74
C GLU A 31 15.94 -5.07 -7.68
N ASP A 32 17.23 -5.39 -7.73
CA ASP A 32 17.84 -6.26 -6.73
C ASP A 32 17.73 -5.56 -5.37
N GLU A 33 16.87 -6.10 -4.50
CA GLU A 33 16.57 -5.54 -3.18
C GLU A 33 17.85 -5.41 -2.31
N ALA A 34 18.94 -6.07 -2.71
CA ALA A 34 20.27 -5.85 -2.18
C ALA A 34 20.68 -4.37 -2.20
N GLU A 35 20.44 -3.60 -3.26
CA GLU A 35 20.85 -2.19 -3.31
C GLU A 35 20.03 -1.32 -2.33
N LEU A 36 18.76 -1.67 -2.12
CA LEU A 36 17.86 -0.99 -1.19
C LEU A 36 18.13 -1.35 0.28
N ILE A 37 18.55 -2.60 0.55
CA ILE A 37 18.83 -3.13 1.89
C ILE A 37 20.31 -2.90 2.32
N GLY A 38 21.09 -2.15 1.53
CA GLY A 38 22.46 -1.75 1.93
C GLY A 38 23.58 -2.64 1.38
N GLY A 39 23.34 -3.32 0.27
CA GLY A 39 24.29 -4.15 -0.46
C GLY A 39 25.12 -3.37 -1.46
N ALA A 40 26.00 -2.47 -0.99
CA ALA A 40 27.17 -1.99 -1.74
C ALA A 40 28.18 -1.17 -0.90
N ASP A 41 28.09 -1.15 0.43
CA ASP A 41 29.11 -0.48 1.24
C ASP A 41 29.76 -1.48 2.20
N ASP A 42 30.99 -1.88 1.86
CA ASP A 42 31.93 -2.53 2.79
C ASP A 42 32.29 -1.60 3.99
N ASN A 43 31.79 -0.36 4.01
CA ASN A 43 31.79 0.59 5.13
C ASN A 43 30.38 0.87 5.67
N ALA A 44 29.43 -0.05 5.55
CA ALA A 44 28.33 -0.11 6.50
C ALA A 44 28.99 -0.15 7.89
N GLN A 45 29.08 1.01 8.53
CA GLN A 45 29.50 1.13 9.91
C GLN A 45 28.68 0.06 10.64
N PRO A 46 29.29 -0.79 11.49
CA PRO A 46 28.48 -1.58 12.39
C PRO A 46 27.54 -0.58 13.01
N ILE A 47 26.25 -0.74 12.77
CA ILE A 47 25.27 0.05 13.47
C ILE A 47 25.55 -0.38 14.90
N ASP A 48 26.29 0.45 15.64
CA ASP A 48 26.45 0.37 17.08
C ASP A 48 25.07 0.79 17.61
N GLU A 49 24.07 0.00 17.24
CA GLU A 49 22.78 -0.03 17.88
C GLU A 49 23.14 -0.33 19.31
N GLU A 50 22.67 0.50 20.21
CA GLU A 50 22.76 0.28 21.64
C GLU A 50 21.96 -1.01 21.95
N GLU A 51 22.49 -2.18 21.57
CA GLU A 51 21.94 -3.53 21.80
C GLU A 51 21.74 -3.78 23.31
N GLY A 52 22.26 -2.89 24.16
CA GLY A 52 22.10 -2.91 25.62
C GLY A 52 20.98 -2.03 26.21
N ASP A 53 20.33 -1.13 25.45
CA ASP A 53 19.26 -0.24 25.98
C ASP A 53 17.86 -0.51 25.38
N GLY A 54 17.76 -1.37 24.36
CA GLY A 54 16.48 -1.86 23.83
C GLY A 54 15.88 -3.03 24.64
N GLU A 55 14.59 -3.31 24.44
CA GLU A 55 13.94 -4.52 24.97
C GLU A 55 14.18 -5.72 24.04
N GLU A 56 14.62 -6.85 24.61
CA GLU A 56 14.77 -8.12 23.88
C GLU A 56 13.39 -8.77 23.63
N LEU A 57 12.94 -8.76 22.37
CA LEU A 57 11.63 -9.29 21.95
C LEU A 57 11.63 -10.81 21.72
N PHE A 58 12.80 -11.44 21.56
CA PHE A 58 12.96 -12.85 21.19
C PHE A 58 13.52 -13.72 22.32
N GLY A 59 13.28 -13.33 23.58
CA GLY A 59 13.66 -14.10 24.76
C GLY A 59 12.62 -15.13 25.22
N ASP A 60 12.92 -15.78 26.35
CA ASP A 60 12.08 -16.83 26.95
C ASP A 60 10.63 -16.40 27.28
N ASN A 61 10.38 -15.10 27.46
CA ASN A 61 9.07 -14.56 27.79
C ASN A 61 8.20 -14.22 26.56
N MET A 62 8.70 -14.42 25.34
CA MET A 62 7.94 -14.14 24.11
C MET A 62 6.59 -14.87 24.09
N GLU A 63 6.54 -16.12 24.57
CA GLU A 63 5.31 -16.92 24.59
C GLU A 63 4.19 -16.32 25.46
N ALA A 64 4.54 -15.48 26.44
CA ALA A 64 3.57 -14.87 27.34
C ALA A 64 2.62 -13.89 26.61
N ASP A 65 3.06 -13.31 25.49
CA ASP A 65 2.30 -12.33 24.71
C ASP A 65 1.29 -13.01 23.77
N TYR A 66 1.56 -14.25 23.37
CA TYR A 66 0.70 -15.02 22.46
C TYR A 66 -0.35 -15.88 23.18
N ARG A 67 -0.48 -15.75 24.51
CA ARG A 67 -1.49 -16.50 25.26
C ARG A 67 -2.90 -16.08 24.82
N PRO A 68 -3.82 -17.03 24.61
CA PRO A 68 -5.18 -16.70 24.21
C PRO A 68 -5.91 -15.94 25.33
N ASN A 69 -6.67 -14.92 24.95
CA ASN A 69 -7.51 -14.14 25.84
C ASN A 69 -8.95 -14.11 25.29
N PRO A 70 -9.81 -15.09 25.61
CA PRO A 70 -11.11 -15.25 24.98
C PRO A 70 -12.07 -14.04 25.10
N VAL A 71 -11.82 -13.14 26.05
CA VAL A 71 -12.60 -11.90 26.24
C VAL A 71 -12.21 -10.83 25.22
N LEU A 72 -10.95 -10.80 24.79
CA LEU A 72 -10.43 -9.81 23.83
C LEU A 72 -10.23 -10.40 22.42
N ASP A 73 -10.21 -11.73 22.30
CA ASP A 73 -10.04 -12.44 21.03
C ASP A 73 -11.32 -12.44 20.16
N ARG A 74 -12.39 -11.80 20.63
CA ARG A 74 -13.69 -11.73 19.95
C ARG A 74 -14.16 -10.29 19.91
N TYR A 75 -14.78 -9.91 18.79
CA TYR A 75 -15.52 -8.66 18.71
C TYR A 75 -16.69 -8.65 19.70
N ASP A 76 -17.03 -7.44 20.11
CA ASP A 76 -18.21 -7.16 20.92
C ASP A 76 -19.48 -7.30 20.07
N ASP A 77 -20.57 -7.79 20.66
CA ASP A 77 -21.83 -8.09 19.98
C ASP A 77 -22.86 -6.95 20.06
N ARG A 78 -22.58 -5.88 20.80
CA ARG A 78 -23.56 -4.81 21.08
C ARG A 78 -24.20 -4.15 19.87
N ASP A 79 -23.45 -3.98 18.78
CA ASP A 79 -23.89 -3.25 17.58
C ASP A 79 -24.01 -4.18 16.36
N LEU A 80 -24.12 -5.49 16.57
CA LEU A 80 -24.35 -6.45 15.49
C LEU A 80 -25.84 -6.61 15.21
N ASP A 81 -26.21 -6.47 13.93
CA ASP A 81 -27.53 -6.79 13.41
C ASP A 81 -27.43 -7.85 12.29
N ASP A 82 -28.58 -8.37 11.90
CA ASP A 82 -28.73 -9.35 10.82
C ASP A 82 -29.29 -8.68 9.54
N GLU A 83 -29.10 -7.37 9.37
CA GLU A 83 -29.64 -6.63 8.21
C GLU A 83 -28.74 -6.79 6.98
N ASP A 84 -29.36 -6.86 5.80
CA ASP A 84 -28.64 -6.90 4.52
C ASP A 84 -28.32 -5.47 4.06
N TYR A 85 -27.04 -5.19 3.82
CA TYR A 85 -26.57 -3.88 3.36
C TYR A 85 -26.15 -3.92 1.89
N ASP A 86 -26.59 -2.92 1.12
CA ASP A 86 -26.16 -2.74 -0.26
C ASP A 86 -24.72 -2.23 -0.33
N ASN A 87 -24.00 -2.63 -1.39
CA ASN A 87 -22.68 -2.08 -1.67
C ASN A 87 -22.77 -0.62 -2.14
N ILE A 88 -21.72 0.16 -1.89
CA ILE A 88 -21.61 1.54 -2.38
C ILE A 88 -21.63 1.59 -3.92
N ASP A 89 -22.45 2.48 -4.49
CA ASP A 89 -22.46 2.72 -5.93
C ASP A 89 -21.18 3.45 -6.38
N VAL A 90 -20.85 3.35 -7.68
CA VAL A 90 -19.68 4.02 -8.27
C VAL A 90 -19.77 5.55 -8.11
N ALA A 91 -20.97 6.12 -8.26
CA ALA A 91 -21.16 7.57 -8.10
C ALA A 91 -20.89 8.01 -6.64
N ASP A 92 -21.42 7.26 -5.68
CA ASP A 92 -21.25 7.54 -4.25
C ASP A 92 -19.78 7.37 -3.82
N ARG A 93 -19.10 6.36 -4.37
CA ARG A 93 -17.67 6.17 -4.16
C ARG A 93 -16.88 7.39 -4.65
N LEU A 94 -17.13 7.86 -5.87
CA LEU A 94 -16.44 9.03 -6.43
C LEU A 94 -16.70 10.29 -5.57
N ALA A 95 -17.93 10.48 -5.11
CA ALA A 95 -18.27 11.60 -4.24
C ALA A 95 -17.51 11.55 -2.90
N ALA A 96 -17.44 10.36 -2.29
CA ALA A 96 -16.68 10.15 -1.05
C ALA A 96 -15.18 10.40 -1.25
N GLU A 97 -14.60 9.91 -2.35
CA GLU A 97 -13.19 10.12 -2.70
C GLU A 97 -12.87 11.61 -2.91
N MET A 98 -13.72 12.35 -3.62
CA MET A 98 -13.56 13.79 -3.82
C MET A 98 -13.59 14.56 -2.48
N ALA A 99 -14.50 14.19 -1.57
CA ALA A 99 -14.60 14.82 -0.26
C ALA A 99 -13.36 14.54 0.62
N LEU A 100 -12.84 13.31 0.57
CA LEU A 100 -11.60 12.93 1.26
C LEU A 100 -10.38 13.65 0.67
N GLN A 101 -10.30 13.78 -0.66
CA GLN A 101 -9.23 14.50 -1.34
C GLN A 101 -9.19 15.98 -0.93
N GLU A 102 -10.35 16.65 -0.95
CA GLU A 102 -10.45 18.05 -0.53
C GLU A 102 -10.03 18.22 0.94
N ARG A 103 -10.41 17.27 1.81
CA ARG A 103 -9.98 17.26 3.22
C ARG A 103 -8.46 17.13 3.34
N ASP A 104 -7.88 16.17 2.65
CA ASP A 104 -6.46 15.87 2.75
C ASP A 104 -5.62 17.03 2.20
N GLU A 105 -6.07 17.71 1.15
CA GLU A 105 -5.44 18.94 0.64
C GLU A 105 -5.46 20.07 1.65
N ARG A 106 -6.62 20.30 2.30
CA ARG A 106 -6.80 21.35 3.31
C ARG A 106 -5.97 21.11 4.56
N GLU A 107 -5.88 19.85 4.98
CA GLU A 107 -5.17 19.44 6.19
C GLU A 107 -3.69 19.12 5.92
N GLY A 108 -3.22 19.31 4.67
CA GLY A 108 -1.83 19.11 4.30
C GLY A 108 -1.38 17.65 4.32
N ARG A 109 -2.31 16.69 4.40
CA ARG A 109 -2.04 15.25 4.37
C ARG A 109 -1.84 14.78 2.92
N ARG A 110 -0.82 15.28 2.25
CA ARG A 110 -0.46 14.77 0.91
C ARG A 110 0.28 13.44 1.06
N ARG A 111 -0.16 12.40 0.35
CA ARG A 111 0.61 11.17 0.18
C ARG A 111 1.79 11.46 -0.75
N GLY A 112 2.97 11.69 -0.17
CA GLY A 112 4.24 11.78 -0.90
C GLY A 112 4.60 13.17 -1.45
N ASP A 113 5.90 13.44 -1.47
CA ASP A 113 6.50 14.63 -2.07
C ASP A 113 6.31 14.59 -3.60
N ARG A 114 5.56 15.56 -4.11
CA ARG A 114 5.32 15.72 -5.55
C ARG A 114 6.60 15.99 -6.35
N ASP A 115 7.71 16.31 -5.68
CA ASP A 115 9.05 16.50 -6.26
C ASP A 115 9.71 15.19 -6.71
N LEU A 116 9.19 14.02 -6.31
CA LEU A 116 9.68 12.72 -6.77
C LEU A 116 9.03 12.27 -8.09
N LEU A 117 7.98 12.96 -8.55
CA LEU A 117 7.29 12.63 -9.79
C LEU A 117 7.93 13.37 -10.97
N TYR A 118 9.13 12.93 -11.35
CA TYR A 118 9.93 13.38 -12.49
C TYR A 118 10.40 14.84 -12.44
N GLY A 119 11.72 15.02 -12.48
CA GLY A 119 12.38 16.31 -12.70
C GLY A 119 11.66 17.08 -13.82
N THR A 120 11.18 18.27 -13.47
CA THR A 120 10.33 19.13 -14.29
C THR A 120 11.04 19.57 -15.56
N ARG A 121 11.03 18.70 -16.57
CA ARG A 121 11.17 19.05 -17.97
C ARG A 121 10.24 18.16 -18.76
N SER A 122 9.01 18.64 -18.93
CA SER A 122 7.99 17.99 -19.73
C SER A 122 8.46 17.89 -21.17
N LYS A 123 8.94 16.71 -21.59
CA LYS A 123 9.26 16.42 -23.00
C LYS A 123 8.05 16.61 -23.91
N PHE A 124 6.84 16.60 -23.35
CA PHE A 124 5.61 16.92 -24.05
C PHE A 124 5.51 18.41 -24.39
N ALA A 125 6.00 19.31 -23.53
CA ALA A 125 6.07 20.74 -23.86
C ALA A 125 7.12 20.99 -24.95
N ASP A 126 8.31 20.38 -24.84
CA ASP A 126 9.36 20.48 -25.86
C ASP A 126 8.87 19.93 -27.23
N PHE A 127 8.09 18.84 -27.25
CA PHE A 127 7.52 18.27 -28.48
C PHE A 127 6.43 19.16 -29.12
N VAL A 128 5.57 19.77 -28.31
CA VAL A 128 4.53 20.67 -28.82
C VAL A 128 5.14 21.96 -29.37
N GLU A 129 6.21 22.46 -28.76
CA GLU A 129 6.92 23.65 -29.24
C GLU A 129 7.65 23.37 -30.57
N GLU A 130 8.31 22.22 -30.72
CA GLU A 130 8.94 21.80 -31.99
C GLU A 130 7.90 21.67 -33.14
N VAL A 131 6.75 21.06 -32.86
CA VAL A 131 5.69 20.89 -33.88
C VAL A 131 5.08 22.24 -34.26
N VAL A 132 4.88 23.15 -33.29
CA VAL A 132 4.32 24.48 -33.55
C VAL A 132 5.32 25.38 -34.29
N GLU A 133 6.61 25.34 -33.96
CA GLU A 133 7.65 26.09 -34.67
C GLU A 133 7.83 25.59 -36.11
N SER A 134 7.82 24.26 -36.32
CA SER A 134 7.91 23.66 -37.67
C SER A 134 6.74 24.05 -38.59
N PHE A 135 5.58 24.36 -38.00
CA PHE A 135 4.38 24.77 -38.74
C PHE A 135 4.42 26.25 -39.17
N TRP A 136 5.17 27.10 -38.46
CA TRP A 136 5.29 28.54 -38.75
C TRP A 136 6.53 28.91 -39.59
N GLU A 137 7.50 28.01 -39.77
CA GLU A 137 8.68 28.21 -40.63
C GLU A 137 8.44 27.86 -42.12
N ASN A 138 7.25 27.41 -42.48
CA ASN A 138 6.89 26.93 -43.82
C ASN A 138 5.94 27.89 -44.58
N GLU A 139 6.15 29.20 -44.47
CA GLU A 139 5.54 30.23 -45.33
C GLU A 139 6.57 31.19 -45.94
#